data_AF-A0A928WBJ9-F1
#
_entry.id   AF-A0A928WBJ9-F1
#
_cell.length_a   1.000
_cell.length_b   1.000
_cell.length_c   1.000
_cell.angle_alpha   90.00
_cell.angle_beta   90.00
_cell.angle_gamma   90.00
#
_symmetry.space_group_name_H-M   'P 1'
#
loop_
_entity.id
_entity.type
_entity.pdbx_description
1 polymer ?
#
loop_
_entity_poly.entity_id
_entity_poly.type
_entity_poly.pdbx_seq_one_letter_code
_entity_poly.pdbx_strand_id
1 'polypeptide(L)'
;LIFGQEELIRRINAVNNQTVVVLMGGSNVEMSGWLPDTGAYLHAWYPGMEGGTAIAEILFGRVNPSGKLPMTFADSHEAYPSHLIGEFPGNGTVGYTEGIFVGYRYFDTFNKPVTFPFGFGLSYTTFELSDLEISRQGDIVQVQTTVTNTGEREGAEVIQVYVHHREPAVERPVRELKGFEKVWLEAGDSANVIIRLDASAFQYYHPEELAWTLDPGEYEIQVGTSSRDIKLRAVLKR
;
A
#
# COMPACT_ATOMS: atom_id res chain seq x y z
N LEU A 1 21.43 1.61 0.16
CA LEU A 1 22.38 0.47 0.33
C LEU A 1 23.72 1.03 0.79
N ILE A 2 24.51 0.31 1.59
CA ILE A 2 25.79 0.81 2.14
C ILE A 2 26.99 0.05 1.56
N PHE A 3 28.17 0.67 1.60
CA PHE A 3 29.46 0.01 1.36
C PHE A 3 29.57 -0.82 0.06
N GLY A 4 29.10 -0.28 -1.08
CA GLY A 4 29.27 -0.93 -2.40
C GLY A 4 28.32 -2.10 -2.68
N GLN A 5 27.32 -2.34 -1.83
CA GLN A 5 26.30 -3.38 -2.06
C GLN A 5 25.56 -3.22 -3.39
N GLU A 6 25.29 -1.99 -3.83
CA GLU A 6 24.66 -1.75 -5.14
C GLU A 6 25.55 -2.23 -6.29
N GLU A 7 26.82 -1.85 -6.29
CA GLU A 7 27.79 -2.28 -7.31
C GLU A 7 27.93 -3.81 -7.33
N LEU A 8 27.91 -4.45 -6.17
CA LEU A 8 27.90 -5.91 -6.08
C LEU A 8 26.65 -6.52 -6.75
N ILE A 9 25.46 -6.01 -6.44
CA ILE A 9 24.20 -6.48 -7.05
C ILE A 9 24.27 -6.32 -8.58
N ARG A 10 24.69 -5.13 -9.05
CA ARG A 10 24.80 -4.86 -10.50
C ARG A 10 25.75 -5.81 -11.21
N ARG A 11 26.92 -6.10 -10.61
CA ARG A 11 27.89 -7.06 -11.18
C ARG A 11 27.35 -8.48 -11.23
N ILE A 12 26.60 -8.90 -10.22
CA ILE A 12 25.95 -10.22 -10.20
C ILE A 12 24.86 -10.29 -11.27
N ASN A 13 23.98 -9.28 -11.34
CA ASN A 13 22.90 -9.21 -12.34
C ASN A 13 23.44 -9.21 -13.77
N ALA A 14 24.59 -8.57 -14.03
CA ALA A 14 25.23 -8.54 -15.34
C ALA A 14 25.69 -9.92 -15.85
N VAL A 15 25.88 -10.90 -14.97
CA VAL A 15 26.27 -12.27 -15.34
C VAL A 15 25.17 -13.30 -15.06
N ASN A 16 24.12 -12.93 -14.34
CA ASN A 16 22.97 -13.79 -14.03
C ASN A 16 21.68 -12.97 -13.85
N ASN A 17 20.76 -13.10 -14.81
CA ASN A 17 19.45 -12.43 -14.77
C ASN A 17 18.40 -13.14 -13.89
N GLN A 18 18.73 -14.26 -13.24
CA GLN A 18 17.86 -14.97 -12.30
C GLN A 18 18.23 -14.71 -10.83
N THR A 19 18.90 -13.58 -10.57
CA THR A 19 19.33 -13.22 -9.21
C THR A 19 18.13 -12.83 -8.35
N VAL A 20 18.06 -13.40 -7.15
CA VAL A 20 17.09 -13.01 -6.11
C VAL A 20 17.79 -12.16 -5.06
N VAL A 21 17.33 -10.91 -4.88
CA VAL A 21 17.84 -10.00 -3.85
C VAL A 21 16.91 -10.04 -2.64
N VAL A 22 17.43 -10.46 -1.49
CA VAL A 22 16.73 -10.36 -0.20
C VAL A 22 17.28 -9.15 0.56
N LEU A 23 16.46 -8.12 0.73
CA LEU A 23 16.83 -6.92 1.46
C LEU A 23 16.40 -7.03 2.93
N MET A 24 17.38 -6.97 3.83
CA MET A 24 17.16 -6.76 5.25
C MET A 24 17.46 -5.30 5.59
N GLY A 25 16.42 -4.51 5.88
CA GLY A 25 16.54 -3.07 6.12
C GLY A 25 15.25 -2.48 6.68
N GLY A 26 15.36 -1.39 7.44
CA GLY A 26 14.20 -0.81 8.15
C GLY A 26 13.29 0.10 7.31
N SER A 27 13.66 0.41 6.07
CA SER A 27 12.94 1.36 5.21
C SER A 27 13.28 1.12 3.74
N ASN A 28 12.72 1.97 2.88
CA ASN A 28 13.04 2.06 1.47
C ASN A 28 14.55 2.27 1.23
N VAL A 29 15.04 1.76 0.10
CA VAL A 29 16.37 2.06 -0.44
C VAL A 29 16.21 2.44 -1.91
N GLU A 30 17.13 3.25 -2.45
CA GLU A 30 17.12 3.54 -3.88
C GLU A 30 17.41 2.27 -4.68
N MET A 31 16.57 2.02 -5.69
CA MET A 31 16.45 0.72 -6.37
C MET A 31 16.58 0.79 -7.89
N SER A 32 16.37 1.95 -8.53
CA SER A 32 16.41 2.07 -9.99
C SER A 32 17.70 1.58 -10.64
N GLY A 33 18.84 1.71 -9.96
CA GLY A 33 20.14 1.31 -10.48
C GLY A 33 20.35 -0.20 -10.66
N TRP A 34 19.48 -1.04 -10.10
CA TRP A 34 19.70 -2.50 -10.06
C TRP A 34 18.44 -3.37 -10.08
N LEU A 35 17.30 -2.87 -9.59
CA LEU A 35 16.05 -3.63 -9.52
C LEU A 35 15.53 -4.09 -10.89
N PRO A 36 15.57 -3.29 -11.97
CA PRO A 36 15.10 -3.73 -13.30
C PRO A 36 15.82 -4.96 -13.85
N ASP A 37 17.08 -5.17 -13.44
CA ASP A 37 17.92 -6.30 -13.87
C ASP A 37 17.90 -7.47 -12.86
N THR A 38 17.05 -7.40 -11.84
CA THR A 38 16.94 -8.40 -10.77
C THR A 38 15.76 -9.34 -11.05
N GLY A 39 15.99 -10.65 -10.98
CA GLY A 39 14.94 -11.65 -11.24
C GLY A 39 13.82 -11.65 -10.20
N ALA A 40 14.16 -11.50 -8.92
CA ALA A 40 13.16 -11.29 -7.86
C ALA A 40 13.71 -10.47 -6.69
N TYR A 41 12.82 -9.76 -5.99
CA TYR A 41 13.15 -8.95 -4.82
C TYR A 41 12.25 -9.31 -3.64
N LEU A 42 12.86 -9.63 -2.50
CA LEU A 42 12.17 -9.90 -1.24
C LEU A 42 12.61 -8.88 -0.19
N HIS A 43 11.67 -8.05 0.27
CA HIS A 43 11.92 -7.13 1.38
C HIS A 43 11.60 -7.81 2.72
N ALA A 44 12.63 -8.15 3.49
CA ALA A 44 12.53 -8.93 4.73
C ALA A 44 12.52 -8.07 6.01
N TRP A 45 12.59 -6.75 5.89
CA TRP A 45 12.71 -5.82 7.03
C TRP A 45 13.90 -6.17 7.96
N TYR A 46 13.74 -6.01 9.26
CA TYR A 46 14.58 -6.66 10.27
C TYR A 46 13.81 -7.88 10.82
N PRO A 47 14.05 -9.09 10.31
CA PRO A 47 13.13 -10.21 10.50
C PRO A 47 13.26 -10.92 11.86
N GLY A 48 14.07 -10.39 12.78
CA GLY A 48 14.26 -10.95 14.12
C GLY A 48 15.01 -12.29 14.14
N MET A 49 14.93 -13.00 15.27
CA MET A 49 15.75 -14.18 15.55
C MET A 49 15.44 -15.39 14.65
N GLU A 50 14.18 -15.55 14.24
CA GLU A 50 13.75 -16.60 13.30
C GLU A 50 13.76 -16.14 11.83
N GLY A 51 14.36 -14.99 11.55
CA GLY A 51 14.32 -14.40 10.22
C GLY A 51 14.99 -15.25 9.14
N GLY A 52 16.05 -15.98 9.48
CA GLY A 52 16.68 -16.92 8.57
C GLY A 52 15.73 -18.05 8.15
N THR A 53 15.00 -18.63 9.11
CA THR A 53 13.97 -19.64 8.87
C THR A 53 12.86 -19.08 7.99
N ALA A 54 12.30 -17.93 8.35
CA ALA A 54 11.20 -17.29 7.61
C ALA A 54 11.58 -16.95 6.15
N ILE A 55 12.77 -16.39 5.93
CA ILE A 55 13.28 -16.09 4.58
C ILE A 55 13.41 -17.38 3.77
N ALA A 56 13.99 -18.44 4.34
CA ALA A 56 14.15 -19.71 3.64
C ALA A 56 12.78 -20.31 3.28
N GLU A 57 11.82 -20.35 4.20
CA GLU A 57 10.49 -20.89 3.93
C GLU A 57 9.75 -20.13 2.83
N ILE A 58 9.92 -18.81 2.76
CA ILE A 58 9.39 -18.00 1.65
C ILE A 58 10.12 -18.36 0.35
N LEU A 59 11.46 -18.28 0.31
CA LEU A 59 12.23 -18.54 -0.92
C LEU A 59 11.97 -19.92 -1.53
N PHE A 60 11.72 -20.93 -0.68
CA PHE A 60 11.41 -22.30 -1.13
C PHE A 60 9.90 -22.57 -1.29
N GLY A 61 9.05 -21.54 -1.14
CA GLY A 61 7.61 -21.64 -1.36
C GLY A 61 6.87 -22.52 -0.36
N ARG A 62 7.45 -22.77 0.83
CA ARG A 62 6.75 -23.39 1.97
C ARG A 62 5.77 -22.41 2.59
N VAL A 63 6.11 -21.12 2.56
CA VAL A 63 5.23 -20.02 2.96
C VAL A 63 5.01 -19.12 1.75
N ASN A 64 3.74 -18.85 1.43
CA ASN A 64 3.38 -17.88 0.41
C ASN A 64 3.48 -16.45 0.99
N PRO A 65 4.29 -15.54 0.42
CA PRO A 65 4.41 -14.18 0.92
C PRO A 65 3.08 -13.44 0.82
N SER A 66 2.72 -12.75 1.90
CA SER A 66 1.43 -12.04 2.02
C SER A 66 1.56 -10.73 2.81
N GLY A 67 2.78 -10.18 2.86
CA GLY A 67 3.04 -8.86 3.43
C GLY A 67 2.67 -7.76 2.43
N LYS A 68 2.16 -6.63 2.93
CA LYS A 68 1.89 -5.42 2.14
C LYS A 68 2.68 -4.25 2.71
N LEU A 69 3.19 -3.37 1.86
CA LEU A 69 4.02 -2.24 2.27
C LEU A 69 3.22 -1.24 3.13
N PRO A 70 3.69 -0.89 4.34
CA PRO A 70 3.04 0.12 5.18
C PRO A 70 3.43 1.55 4.77
N MET A 71 4.28 1.72 3.76
CA MET A 71 4.76 3.02 3.28
C MET A 71 5.06 2.96 1.78
N THR A 72 5.04 4.12 1.13
CA THR A 72 5.45 4.22 -0.27
C THR A 72 6.96 4.07 -0.40
N PHE A 73 7.42 3.26 -1.34
CA PHE A 73 8.82 3.22 -1.78
C PHE A 73 8.94 4.01 -3.08
N ALA A 74 9.49 5.23 -2.99
CA ALA A 74 9.83 6.03 -4.16
C ALA A 74 11.28 5.76 -4.58
N ASP A 75 11.62 6.10 -5.83
CA ASP A 75 12.94 5.76 -6.36
C ASP A 75 14.09 6.54 -5.73
N SER A 76 13.81 7.79 -5.31
CA SER A 76 14.76 8.62 -4.59
C SER A 76 14.10 9.30 -3.39
N HIS A 77 14.89 9.56 -2.35
CA HIS A 77 14.41 10.32 -1.20
C HIS A 77 13.98 11.74 -1.58
N GLU A 78 14.55 12.33 -2.64
CA GLU A 78 14.21 13.67 -3.13
C GLU A 78 12.77 13.76 -3.66
N ALA A 79 12.16 12.63 -4.02
CA ALA A 79 10.78 12.58 -4.50
C ALA A 79 9.76 12.70 -3.35
N TYR A 80 10.16 12.48 -2.10
CA TYR A 80 9.26 12.60 -0.96
C TYR A 80 8.96 14.08 -0.67
N PRO A 81 7.71 14.41 -0.31
CA PRO A 81 7.26 15.79 -0.25
C PRO A 81 8.08 16.63 0.73
N SER A 82 8.42 16.09 1.91
CA SER A 82 9.25 16.77 2.92
C SER A 82 10.66 17.13 2.44
N HIS A 83 11.26 16.32 1.54
CA HIS A 83 12.54 16.62 0.91
C HIS A 83 12.37 17.59 -0.25
N LEU A 84 11.37 17.36 -1.11
CA LEU A 84 11.11 18.16 -2.31
C LEU A 84 10.86 19.64 -1.97
N ILE A 85 10.14 19.90 -0.87
CA ILE A 85 9.85 21.26 -0.40
C ILE A 85 10.97 21.86 0.48
N GLY A 86 11.99 21.06 0.82
CA GLY A 86 13.16 21.51 1.57
C GLY A 86 12.96 21.63 3.09
N GLU A 87 11.87 21.08 3.65
CA GLU A 87 11.63 21.11 5.10
C GLU A 87 12.48 20.11 5.88
N PHE A 88 12.88 19.00 5.25
CA PHE A 88 13.82 18.05 5.84
C PHE A 88 15.25 18.32 5.38
N PRO A 89 16.26 18.32 6.29
CA PRO A 89 16.19 17.99 7.72
C PRO A 89 15.84 19.18 8.64
N GLY A 90 15.54 20.34 8.07
CA GLY A 90 15.35 21.60 8.78
C GLY A 90 16.67 22.26 9.18
N ASN A 91 16.55 23.38 9.90
CA ASN A 91 17.70 24.15 10.39
C ASN A 91 17.45 24.63 11.84
N GLY A 92 17.21 23.68 12.75
CA GLY A 92 16.83 23.92 14.14
C GLY A 92 15.31 23.90 14.39
N THR A 93 14.52 24.11 13.35
CA THR A 93 13.06 23.88 13.29
C THR A 93 12.70 23.20 11.96
N VAL A 94 11.58 22.48 11.94
CA VAL A 94 11.03 21.81 10.75
C VAL A 94 9.56 22.22 10.61
N GLY A 95 9.19 22.79 9.46
CA GLY A 95 7.81 23.00 9.07
C GLY A 95 7.25 21.75 8.40
N TYR A 96 5.95 21.49 8.60
CA TYR A 96 5.26 20.37 7.96
C TYR A 96 4.36 20.93 6.86
N THR A 97 4.98 21.58 5.88
CA THR A 97 4.29 22.36 4.84
C THR A 97 3.71 21.49 3.73
N GLU A 98 4.04 20.20 3.68
CA GLU A 98 3.30 19.20 2.91
C GLU A 98 1.90 18.91 3.46
N GLY A 99 1.60 19.35 4.70
CA GLY A 99 0.31 19.17 5.34
C GLY A 99 -0.10 17.69 5.43
N ILE A 100 -1.30 17.36 4.96
CA ILE A 100 -1.83 16.00 4.98
C ILE A 100 -1.28 15.13 3.83
N PHE A 101 -0.57 15.72 2.88
CA PHE A 101 -0.01 15.02 1.73
C PHE A 101 1.33 14.36 2.11
N VAL A 102 1.25 13.36 2.99
CA VAL A 102 2.40 12.55 3.43
C VAL A 102 2.29 11.14 2.86
N GLY A 103 3.40 10.62 2.33
CA GLY A 103 3.47 9.28 1.74
C GLY A 103 2.50 9.13 0.57
N TYR A 104 1.76 8.03 0.52
CA TYR A 104 0.85 7.73 -0.61
C TYR A 104 -0.20 8.82 -0.84
N ARG A 105 -0.62 9.56 0.20
CA ARG A 105 -1.55 10.69 0.04
C ARG A 105 -1.01 11.71 -0.95
N TYR A 106 0.28 12.02 -0.89
CA TYR A 106 0.96 12.87 -1.88
C TYR A 106 1.11 12.16 -3.22
N PHE A 107 1.79 11.01 -3.23
CA PHE A 107 2.17 10.35 -4.48
C PHE A 107 0.96 10.00 -5.34
N ASP A 108 -0.14 9.60 -4.73
CA ASP A 108 -1.35 9.19 -5.42
C ASP A 108 -2.19 10.38 -5.88
N THR A 109 -2.34 11.43 -5.06
CA THR A 109 -3.11 12.62 -5.41
C THR A 109 -2.47 13.38 -6.57
N PHE A 110 -1.15 13.50 -6.56
CA PHE A 110 -0.40 14.21 -7.60
C PHE A 110 0.13 13.29 -8.71
N ASN A 111 -0.34 12.04 -8.75
CA ASN A 111 0.03 11.01 -9.73
C ASN A 111 1.56 10.91 -9.98
N LYS A 112 2.34 10.96 -8.91
CA LYS A 112 3.80 10.87 -8.96
C LYS A 112 4.26 9.42 -9.13
N PRO A 113 5.36 9.16 -9.84
CA PRO A 113 5.90 7.81 -9.97
C PRO A 113 6.42 7.29 -8.62
N VAL A 114 6.29 5.99 -8.41
CA VAL A 114 6.80 5.26 -7.23
C VAL A 114 7.33 3.92 -7.70
N THR A 115 8.34 3.39 -7.02
CA THR A 115 8.86 2.03 -7.29
C THR A 115 7.87 0.99 -6.80
N PHE A 116 7.41 1.14 -5.55
CA PHE A 116 6.32 0.33 -5.00
C PHE A 116 5.33 1.23 -4.24
N PRO A 117 4.02 1.17 -4.57
CA PRO A 117 3.01 1.97 -3.89
C PRO A 117 2.70 1.45 -2.48
N PHE A 118 2.05 2.28 -1.67
CA PHE A 118 1.52 1.87 -0.38
C PHE A 118 0.54 0.70 -0.53
N GLY A 119 0.56 -0.23 0.42
CA GLY A 119 -0.27 -1.42 0.39
C GLY A 119 0.13 -2.44 -0.68
N PHE A 120 1.24 -2.26 -1.39
CA PHE A 120 1.72 -3.22 -2.39
C PHE A 120 2.39 -4.45 -1.76
N GLY A 121 2.19 -5.61 -2.38
CA GLY A 121 2.91 -6.84 -2.06
C GLY A 121 2.42 -7.98 -2.93
N LEU A 122 3.35 -8.76 -3.48
CA LEU A 122 3.06 -9.89 -4.35
C LEU A 122 2.81 -11.17 -3.55
N SER A 123 2.28 -12.18 -4.23
CA SER A 123 2.01 -13.52 -3.73
C SER A 123 2.48 -14.57 -4.75
N TYR A 124 2.67 -15.81 -4.31
CA TYR A 124 2.88 -16.98 -5.20
C TYR A 124 1.57 -17.53 -5.78
N THR A 125 0.44 -16.94 -5.43
CA THR A 125 -0.87 -17.22 -6.05
C THR A 125 -1.49 -15.92 -6.56
N THR A 126 -2.63 -16.02 -7.24
CA THR A 126 -3.38 -14.88 -7.76
C THR A 126 -4.74 -14.76 -7.09
N PHE A 127 -5.23 -13.53 -6.93
CA PHE A 127 -6.53 -13.26 -6.33
C PHE A 127 -7.35 -12.34 -7.23
N GLU A 128 -8.65 -12.60 -7.28
CA GLU A 128 -9.63 -11.74 -7.95
C GLU A 128 -10.67 -11.23 -6.95
N LEU A 129 -11.10 -9.99 -7.14
CA LEU A 129 -12.16 -9.35 -6.37
C LEU A 129 -13.38 -9.17 -7.27
N SER A 130 -14.55 -9.51 -6.76
CA SER A 130 -15.83 -9.38 -7.45
C SER A 130 -16.96 -9.01 -6.49
N ASP A 131 -18.17 -8.81 -7.03
CA ASP A 131 -19.41 -8.60 -6.27
C ASP A 131 -19.30 -7.53 -5.17
N LEU A 132 -18.87 -6.33 -5.56
CA LEU A 132 -18.81 -5.20 -4.63
C LEU A 132 -20.23 -4.75 -4.26
N GLU A 133 -20.57 -4.89 -2.99
CA GLU A 133 -21.83 -4.42 -2.41
C GLU A 133 -21.56 -3.40 -1.30
N ILE A 134 -22.28 -2.27 -1.37
CA ILE A 134 -22.26 -1.24 -0.34
C ILE A 134 -23.63 -1.20 0.31
N SER A 135 -23.69 -1.44 1.62
CA SER A 135 -24.92 -1.31 2.40
C SER A 135 -24.72 -0.40 3.60
N ARG A 136 -25.82 0.11 4.16
CA ARG A 136 -25.80 1.00 5.33
C ARG A 136 -26.63 0.39 6.44
N GLN A 137 -26.05 0.30 7.63
CA GLN A 137 -26.70 -0.16 8.86
C GLN A 137 -26.55 0.93 9.91
N GLY A 138 -27.58 1.77 10.05
CA GLY A 138 -27.49 2.99 10.87
C GLY A 138 -26.44 3.94 10.30
N ASP A 139 -25.40 4.23 11.08
CA ASP A 139 -24.29 5.12 10.67
C ASP A 139 -23.08 4.37 10.10
N ILE A 140 -23.11 3.05 10.14
CA ILE A 140 -22.05 2.19 9.61
C ILE A 140 -22.33 1.91 8.13
N VAL A 141 -21.33 2.13 7.29
CA VAL A 141 -21.29 1.68 5.90
C VAL A 141 -20.55 0.35 5.86
N GLN A 142 -21.20 -0.68 5.34
CA GLN A 142 -20.62 -1.99 5.15
C GLN A 142 -20.18 -2.14 3.69
N VAL A 143 -18.89 -2.38 3.50
CA VAL A 143 -18.28 -2.69 2.20
C VAL A 143 -18.04 -4.19 2.14
N GLN A 144 -18.74 -4.87 1.24
CA GLN A 144 -18.61 -6.31 1.04
C GLN A 144 -18.07 -6.60 -0.37
N THR A 145 -17.17 -7.58 -0.48
CA THR A 145 -16.68 -8.08 -1.78
C THR A 145 -16.35 -9.56 -1.66
N THR A 146 -16.52 -10.30 -2.75
CA THR A 146 -16.04 -11.67 -2.89
C THR A 146 -14.57 -11.65 -3.28
N VAL A 147 -13.74 -12.40 -2.56
CA VAL A 147 -12.33 -12.64 -2.88
C VAL A 147 -12.17 -14.09 -3.27
N THR A 148 -11.56 -14.35 -4.42
CA THR A 148 -11.29 -15.71 -4.92
C THR A 148 -9.81 -15.90 -5.13
N ASN A 149 -9.24 -16.98 -4.61
CA ASN A 149 -7.90 -17.41 -4.96
C ASN A 149 -7.95 -18.17 -6.29
N THR A 150 -7.45 -17.54 -7.35
CA THR A 150 -7.52 -18.05 -8.72
C THR A 150 -6.26 -18.81 -9.17
N GLY A 151 -5.24 -18.90 -8.30
CA GLY A 151 -4.01 -19.62 -8.61
C GLY A 151 -4.00 -21.05 -8.09
N GLU A 152 -2.81 -21.66 -8.16
CA GLU A 152 -2.59 -23.08 -7.83
C GLU A 152 -2.05 -23.30 -6.41
N ARG A 153 -1.92 -22.24 -5.61
CA ARG A 153 -1.34 -22.30 -4.26
C ARG A 153 -2.26 -21.63 -3.26
N GLU A 154 -2.32 -22.18 -2.05
CA GLU A 154 -2.85 -21.46 -0.89
C GLU A 154 -2.11 -20.14 -0.65
N GLY A 155 -2.81 -19.17 -0.09
CA GLY A 155 -2.21 -17.88 0.22
C GLY A 155 -3.16 -16.96 0.97
N ALA A 156 -2.63 -15.81 1.38
CA ALA A 156 -3.43 -14.76 1.98
C ALA A 156 -3.35 -13.47 1.17
N GLU A 157 -4.50 -12.80 1.05
CA GLU A 157 -4.63 -11.49 0.43
C GLU A 157 -5.16 -10.47 1.44
N VAL A 158 -4.74 -9.21 1.29
CA VAL A 158 -5.20 -8.07 2.08
C VAL A 158 -6.08 -7.19 1.20
N ILE A 159 -7.37 -7.22 1.48
CA ILE A 159 -8.36 -6.35 0.84
C ILE A 159 -8.29 -4.99 1.50
N GLN A 160 -8.13 -3.94 0.71
CA GLN A 160 -7.95 -2.57 1.17
C GLN A 160 -9.09 -1.71 0.64
N VAL A 161 -9.71 -0.95 1.54
CA VAL A 161 -10.81 -0.02 1.24
C VAL A 161 -10.34 1.40 1.44
N TYR A 162 -10.40 2.17 0.37
CA TYR A 162 -10.08 3.58 0.35
C TYR A 162 -11.35 4.41 0.11
N VAL A 163 -11.39 5.60 0.69
CA VAL A 163 -12.46 6.59 0.49
C VAL A 163 -11.89 7.80 -0.23
N HIS A 164 -12.62 8.28 -1.22
CA HIS A 164 -12.34 9.49 -2.00
C HIS A 164 -13.57 10.39 -2.03
N HIS A 165 -13.48 11.61 -1.50
CA HIS A 165 -14.54 12.60 -1.64
C HIS A 165 -14.37 13.32 -2.99
N ARG A 166 -15.37 13.26 -3.88
CA ARG A 166 -15.25 13.74 -5.27
C ARG A 166 -15.21 15.26 -5.38
N GLU A 167 -15.90 15.96 -4.50
CA GLU A 167 -16.03 17.42 -4.51
C GLU A 167 -15.85 17.98 -3.09
N PRO A 168 -14.64 17.87 -2.50
CA PRO A 168 -14.42 18.28 -1.13
C PRO A 168 -14.34 19.81 -1.00
N ALA A 169 -14.88 20.35 0.09
CA ALA A 169 -14.79 21.79 0.39
C ALA A 169 -13.35 22.23 0.73
N VAL A 170 -12.52 21.29 1.19
CA VAL A 170 -11.09 21.49 1.48
C VAL A 170 -10.24 20.52 0.65
N GLU A 171 -8.96 20.81 0.53
CA GLU A 171 -8.03 19.87 -0.10
C GLU A 171 -8.03 18.52 0.65
N ARG A 172 -8.21 17.44 -0.10
CA ARG A 172 -8.19 16.06 0.42
C ARG A 172 -7.40 15.15 -0.50
N PRO A 173 -6.77 14.08 0.04
CA PRO A 173 -6.13 13.08 -0.79
C PRO A 173 -7.14 12.39 -1.72
N VAL A 174 -6.70 12.01 -2.93
CA VAL A 174 -7.53 11.27 -3.90
C VAL A 174 -7.93 9.88 -3.40
N ARG A 175 -7.29 9.40 -2.32
CA ARG A 175 -7.62 8.17 -1.62
C ARG A 175 -7.05 8.21 -0.21
N GLU A 176 -7.86 7.79 0.76
CA GLU A 176 -7.45 7.57 2.14
C GLU A 176 -7.86 6.15 2.55
N LEU A 177 -6.93 5.33 3.04
CA LEU A 177 -7.23 3.99 3.57
C LEU A 177 -8.14 4.14 4.80
N LYS A 178 -9.32 3.51 4.77
CA LYS A 178 -10.29 3.54 5.88
C LYS A 178 -10.63 2.16 6.46
N GLY A 179 -10.16 1.10 5.83
CA GLY A 179 -10.26 -0.25 6.38
C GLY A 179 -9.51 -1.26 5.53
N PHE A 180 -9.14 -2.38 6.14
CA PHE A 180 -8.57 -3.51 5.44
C PHE A 180 -8.91 -4.80 6.20
N GLU A 181 -8.90 -5.92 5.48
CA GLU A 181 -9.08 -7.25 6.06
C GLU A 181 -8.15 -8.23 5.35
N LYS A 182 -7.53 -9.14 6.10
CA LYS A 182 -6.66 -10.18 5.54
C LYS A 182 -7.38 -11.51 5.58
N VAL A 183 -7.47 -12.17 4.43
CA VAL A 183 -8.13 -13.47 4.29
C VAL A 183 -7.15 -14.51 3.79
N TRP A 184 -7.17 -15.70 4.38
CA TRP A 184 -6.46 -16.89 3.89
C TRP A 184 -7.42 -17.73 3.05
N LEU A 185 -6.97 -18.21 1.89
CA LEU A 185 -7.74 -19.03 0.98
C LEU A 185 -6.88 -20.17 0.43
N GLU A 186 -7.44 -21.37 0.40
CA GLU A 186 -6.90 -22.47 -0.39
C GLU A 186 -7.01 -22.15 -1.90
N ALA A 187 -6.31 -22.90 -2.74
CA ALA A 187 -6.41 -22.73 -4.20
C ALA A 187 -7.83 -22.99 -4.69
N GLY A 188 -8.42 -22.04 -5.43
CA GLY A 188 -9.78 -22.13 -5.96
C GLY A 188 -10.89 -21.70 -4.99
N ASP A 189 -10.58 -21.47 -3.71
CA ASP A 189 -11.57 -21.05 -2.72
C ASP A 189 -11.95 -19.57 -2.86
N SER A 190 -13.19 -19.27 -2.45
CA SER A 190 -13.72 -17.91 -2.36
C SER A 190 -14.23 -17.60 -0.95
N ALA A 191 -14.11 -16.34 -0.53
CA ALA A 191 -14.71 -15.84 0.70
C ALA A 191 -15.34 -14.46 0.51
N ASN A 192 -16.42 -14.20 1.26
CA ASN A 192 -16.99 -12.86 1.39
C ASN A 192 -16.23 -12.10 2.48
N VAL A 193 -15.60 -11.00 2.08
CA VAL A 193 -14.90 -10.08 3.00
C VAL A 193 -15.78 -8.88 3.28
N ILE A 194 -15.93 -8.54 4.56
CA ILE A 194 -16.75 -7.42 5.02
C ILE A 194 -15.89 -6.44 5.82
N ILE A 195 -15.80 -5.21 5.33
CA ILE A 195 -15.09 -4.10 6.00
C ILE A 195 -16.12 -3.05 6.39
N ARG A 196 -16.11 -2.65 7.67
CA ARG A 196 -17.04 -1.67 8.24
C ARG A 196 -16.38 -0.30 8.33
N LEU A 197 -17.05 0.70 7.76
CA LEU A 197 -16.64 2.10 7.79
C LEU A 197 -17.61 2.88 8.67
N ASP A 198 -17.10 3.46 9.77
CA ASP A 198 -17.88 4.36 10.62
C ASP A 198 -17.89 5.80 10.04
N ALA A 199 -18.48 6.76 10.77
CA ALA A 199 -18.54 8.14 10.34
C ALA A 199 -17.16 8.77 10.11
N SER A 200 -16.14 8.38 10.89
CA SER A 200 -14.78 8.92 10.79
C SER A 200 -14.10 8.56 9.45
N ALA A 201 -14.58 7.51 8.78
CA ALA A 201 -14.12 7.15 7.45
C ALA A 201 -14.39 8.24 6.39
N PHE A 202 -15.34 9.13 6.64
CA PHE A 202 -15.78 10.14 5.69
C PHE A 202 -15.45 11.57 6.16
N GLN A 203 -15.21 11.74 7.47
CA GLN A 203 -14.90 13.03 8.07
C GLN A 203 -13.49 13.55 7.75
N TYR A 204 -13.33 14.86 7.87
CA TYR A 204 -12.05 15.55 7.95
C TYR A 204 -12.06 16.54 9.12
N TYR A 205 -10.89 16.99 9.56
CA TYR A 205 -10.81 17.98 10.63
C TYR A 205 -10.89 19.39 10.03
N HIS A 206 -11.93 20.15 10.38
CA HIS A 206 -12.12 21.53 9.93
C HIS A 206 -11.31 22.49 10.82
N PRO A 207 -10.29 23.18 10.30
CA PRO A 207 -9.38 23.98 11.12
C PRO A 207 -10.05 25.20 11.76
N GLU A 208 -11.01 25.82 11.08
CA GLU A 208 -11.73 26.99 11.65
C GLU A 208 -12.77 26.60 12.70
N GLU A 209 -13.55 25.53 12.47
CA GLU A 209 -14.56 25.03 13.42
C GLU A 209 -13.95 24.22 14.58
N LEU A 210 -12.69 23.81 14.46
CA LEU A 210 -11.96 22.97 15.44
C LEU A 210 -12.69 21.65 15.75
N ALA A 211 -13.31 21.05 14.73
CA ALA A 211 -14.14 19.86 14.85
C ALA A 211 -13.97 18.91 13.66
N TRP A 212 -14.35 17.65 13.87
CA TRP A 212 -14.49 16.68 12.78
C TRP A 212 -15.82 16.91 12.07
N THR A 213 -15.75 17.20 10.77
CA THR A 213 -16.90 17.55 9.95
C THR A 213 -17.04 16.55 8.80
N LEU A 214 -18.29 16.29 8.42
CA LEU A 214 -18.67 15.45 7.29
C LEU A 214 -19.40 16.31 6.28
N ASP A 215 -18.79 16.54 5.12
CA ASP A 215 -19.46 17.25 4.03
C ASP A 215 -20.49 16.32 3.37
N PRO A 216 -21.69 16.82 3.05
CA PRO A 216 -22.60 16.09 2.17
C PRO A 216 -21.97 16.00 0.77
N GLY A 217 -22.16 14.88 0.08
CA GLY A 217 -21.59 14.71 -1.25
C GLY A 217 -21.45 13.27 -1.72
N GLU A 218 -20.73 13.11 -2.83
CA GLU A 218 -20.41 11.80 -3.41
C GLU A 218 -19.04 11.31 -2.92
N TYR A 219 -19.06 10.21 -2.19
CA TYR A 219 -17.88 9.48 -1.74
C TYR A 219 -17.70 8.24 -2.60
N GLU A 220 -16.59 8.17 -3.32
CA GLU A 220 -16.20 6.96 -4.04
C GLU A 220 -15.49 6.00 -3.08
N ILE A 221 -16.07 4.81 -2.91
CA ILE A 221 -15.47 3.69 -2.23
C ILE A 221 -14.64 2.92 -3.25
N GLN A 222 -13.33 2.82 -3.00
CA GLN A 222 -12.37 2.15 -3.86
C GLN A 222 -11.86 0.89 -3.15
N VAL A 223 -12.01 -0.28 -3.79
CA VAL A 223 -11.59 -1.56 -3.22
C VAL A 223 -10.51 -2.20 -4.09
N GLY A 224 -9.42 -2.62 -3.45
CA GLY A 224 -8.25 -3.17 -4.15
C GLY A 224 -7.31 -3.93 -3.22
N THR A 225 -6.15 -4.28 -3.75
CA THR A 225 -5.09 -5.03 -3.03
C THR A 225 -3.80 -4.22 -2.84
N SER A 226 -3.83 -2.95 -3.26
CA SER A 226 -2.80 -1.92 -3.12
C SER A 226 -3.41 -0.55 -3.41
N SER A 227 -2.78 0.55 -2.95
CA SER A 227 -3.27 1.91 -3.21
C SER A 227 -3.33 2.27 -4.70
N ARG A 228 -2.60 1.53 -5.56
CA ARG A 228 -2.61 1.67 -7.02
C ARG A 228 -3.13 0.45 -7.76
N ASP A 229 -3.67 -0.53 -7.05
CA ASP A 229 -4.34 -1.69 -7.67
C ASP A 229 -5.80 -1.77 -7.21
N ILE A 230 -6.57 -0.77 -7.64
CA ILE A 230 -8.01 -0.66 -7.34
C ILE A 230 -8.78 -1.46 -8.39
N LYS A 231 -9.51 -2.49 -7.93
CA LYS A 231 -10.26 -3.41 -8.80
C LYS A 231 -11.72 -3.01 -8.94
N LEU A 232 -12.33 -2.54 -7.86
CA LEU A 232 -13.76 -2.25 -7.79
C LEU A 232 -13.99 -0.84 -7.22
N ARG A 233 -15.05 -0.19 -7.69
CA ARG A 233 -15.45 1.15 -7.27
C ARG A 233 -16.96 1.23 -7.12
N ALA A 234 -17.42 1.96 -6.11
CA ALA A 234 -18.83 2.28 -5.92
C ALA A 234 -18.98 3.72 -5.43
N VAL A 235 -20.06 4.39 -5.81
CA VAL A 235 -20.36 5.75 -5.33
C VAL A 235 -21.42 5.68 -4.24
N LEU A 236 -21.11 6.27 -3.09
CA LEU A 236 -22.01 6.44 -1.96
C LEU A 236 -22.35 7.93 -1.81
N LYS A 237 -23.64 8.26 -1.73
CA LYS A 237 -24.09 9.60 -1.34
C LYS A 237 -24.23 9.68 0.17
N ARG A 238 -23.59 10.67 0.80
CA ARG A 238 -23.74 10.98 2.23
C ARG A 238 -24.22 12.40 2.44
#